data_AF-A0A2M7FIL1-F1
#
_entry.id   AF-A0A2M7FIL1-F1
#
_cell.length_a   1.000
_cell.length_b   1.000
_cell.length_c   1.000
_cell.angle_alpha   90.00
_cell.angle_beta   90.00
_cell.angle_gamma   90.00
#
_symmetry.space_group_name_H-M   'P 1'
#
loop_
_entity.id
_entity.type
_entity.pdbx_description
1 polymer ?
#
loop_
_entity_poly.entity_id
_entity_poly.type
_entity_poly.pdbx_seq_one_letter_code
_entity_poly.pdbx_strand_id
1 'polypeptide(L)' 'VTPSIGVSIYPDDGVSTVQLLRNADMAMYRAKDAGRNRFEYYEASMNSKA' A
#
# COMPACT_ATOMS: atom_id res chain seq x y z
N VAL A 1 -18.41 9.10 6.13
CA VAL A 1 -16.93 9.05 6.06
C VAL A 1 -16.55 7.80 5.29
N THR A 2 -15.62 7.90 4.33
CA THR A 2 -15.17 6.77 3.51
C THR A 2 -13.67 6.55 3.67
N PRO A 3 -13.19 5.31 3.96
CA PRO A 3 -11.77 5.04 4.17
C PRO A 3 -10.98 4.98 2.85
N SER A 4 -9.66 5.12 2.93
CA SER A 4 -8.72 4.72 1.87
C SER A 4 -7.85 3.62 2.45
N ILE A 5 -7.66 2.54 1.70
CA ILE A 5 -7.10 1.29 2.20
C ILE A 5 -5.89 0.91 1.35
N GLY A 6 -4.84 0.39 1.98
CA GLY A 6 -3.71 -0.21 1.29
C GLY A 6 -3.61 -1.68 1.66
N VAL A 7 -3.28 -2.51 0.68
CA VAL A 7 -3.22 -3.97 0.82
C VAL A 7 -1.82 -4.45 0.48
N SER A 8 -1.23 -5.27 1.35
CA SER A 8 -0.02 -6.03 1.07
C SER A 8 -0.25 -7.52 1.25
N ILE A 9 0.43 -8.34 0.45
CA ILE A 9 0.27 -9.78 0.37
C ILE A 9 1.57 -10.45 0.82
N TYR A 10 1.49 -11.28 1.86
CA TYR A 10 2.59 -12.18 2.20
C TYR A 10 2.57 -13.40 1.28
N PRO A 11 3.71 -13.89 0.77
CA PRO A 11 5.08 -13.39 0.98
C PRO A 11 5.54 -12.35 -0.07
N ASP A 12 4.73 -12.08 -1.09
CA ASP A 12 5.12 -11.33 -2.30
C ASP A 12 5.55 -9.89 -2.00
N ASP A 13 4.84 -9.23 -1.09
CA ASP A 13 5.06 -7.84 -0.70
C ASP A 13 5.92 -7.73 0.57
N GLY A 14 6.54 -8.80 1.02
CA GLY A 14 7.43 -8.79 2.19
C GLY A 14 7.32 -10.06 3.01
N VAL A 15 8.44 -10.43 3.64
CA VAL A 15 8.55 -11.66 4.45
C VAL A 15 8.48 -11.40 5.95
N SER A 16 8.46 -10.13 6.35
CA SER A 16 8.29 -9.70 7.74
C SER A 16 7.06 -8.81 7.89
N THR A 17 6.48 -8.80 9.10
CA THR A 17 5.35 -7.93 9.44
C THR A 17 5.66 -6.45 9.22
N VAL A 18 6.89 -6.03 9.54
CA VAL A 18 7.35 -4.65 9.36
C VAL A 18 7.37 -4.27 7.87
N GLN A 19 7.85 -5.15 6.99
CA GLN A 19 7.84 -4.92 5.54
C GLN A 19 6.42 -4.84 5.00
N LEU A 20 5.55 -5.80 5.37
CA LEU A 20 4.16 -5.82 4.92
C LEU A 20 3.40 -4.57 5.35
N LEU A 21 3.57 -4.12 6.60
CA LEU A 21 2.93 -2.92 7.12
C LEU A 21 3.40 -1.67 6.38
N ARG A 22 4.70 -1.50 6.17
CA ARG A 22 5.25 -0.38 5.41
C ARG A 22 4.71 -0.35 3.99
N ASN A 23 4.62 -1.51 3.35
CA ASN A 23 4.17 -1.63 1.96
C ASN A 23 2.65 -1.39 1.82
N ALA A 24 1.85 -1.88 2.77
CA ALA A 24 0.43 -1.54 2.85
C ALA A 24 0.20 -0.04 3.09
N ASP A 25 1.02 0.60 3.94
CA ASP A 25 0.92 2.05 4.18
C ASP A 25 1.23 2.87 2.92
N MET A 26 2.25 2.48 2.15
CA MET A 26 2.53 3.08 0.84
C MET A 26 1.36 2.93 -0.14
N ALA A 27 0.76 1.74 -0.23
CA ALA A 27 -0.40 1.51 -1.08
C ALA A 27 -1.60 2.37 -0.64
N MET A 28 -1.82 2.51 0.67
CA MET A 28 -2.87 3.35 1.23
C MET A 28 -2.65 4.83 0.90
N TYR A 29 -1.40 5.30 0.93
CA TYR A 29 -1.06 6.65 0.48
C TYR A 29 -1.39 6.85 -1.01
N ARG A 30 -1.05 5.89 -1.87
CA ARG A 30 -1.45 5.93 -3.28
C ARG A 30 -2.98 5.95 -3.44
N ALA A 31 -3.71 5.22 -2.61
CA ALA A 31 -5.18 5.25 -2.62
C ALA A 31 -5.72 6.65 -2.27
N LYS A 32 -5.04 7.39 -1.38
CA LYS A 32 -5.39 8.79 -1.05
C LYS A 32 -5.10 9.74 -2.22
N ASP A 33 -3.97 9.59 -2.89
CA ASP A 33 -3.57 10.44 -4.01
C ASP A 33 -4.38 10.17 -5.28
N ALA A 34 -4.80 8.92 -5.49
CA ALA A 34 -5.60 8.49 -6.63
C ALA A 34 -7.12 8.78 -6.49
N GLY A 35 -7.52 9.66 -5.57
CA GLY A 35 -8.90 10.13 -5.44
C GLY A 35 -9.65 9.69 -4.18
N ARG A 36 -9.01 8.94 -3.26
CA ARG A 36 -9.60 8.46 -1.98
C ARG A 36 -10.77 7.49 -2.20
N ASN A 37 -11.43 7.06 -1.11
CA ASN A 37 -12.56 6.12 -1.10
C ASN A 37 -12.30 4.84 -1.94
N ARG A 38 -11.10 4.30 -1.84
CA ARG A 38 -10.66 3.15 -2.61
C ARG A 38 -9.60 2.36 -1.87
N PHE A 39 -9.31 1.19 -2.40
CA PHE A 39 -8.18 0.39 -1.99
C PHE A 39 -7.15 0.31 -3.12
N GLU A 40 -5.89 0.15 -2.74
CA GLU A 40 -4.79 -0.13 -3.65
C GLU A 40 -4.00 -1.32 -3.11
N TYR A 41 -3.57 -2.22 -4.00
CA TYR A 41 -2.55 -3.21 -3.67
C TYR A 41 -1.17 -2.56 -3.76
N TYR A 42 -0.23 -3.03 -2.94
CA TYR A 42 1.15 -2.65 -3.09
C TYR A 42 1.68 -3.11 -4.45
N GLU A 43 2.47 -2.25 -5.08
CA GLU A 43 3.24 -2.55 -6.28
C GLU A 43 4.69 -2.17 -5.97
N ALA A 44 5.64 -3.03 -6.31
CA ALA A 44 7.06 -2.74 -6.07
C ALA A 44 7.54 -1.43 -6.71
N SER A 45 6.89 -1.00 -7.80
CA SER A 45 7.10 0.28 -8.49
C SER A 45 6.79 1.50 -7.61
N MET A 46 5.96 1.35 -6.56
CA MET A 46 5.66 2.43 -5.62
C MET A 46 6.89 2.82 -4.81
N ASN A 47 7.85 1.92 -4.64
CA ASN A 47 9.10 2.17 -3.90
C ASN A 47 10.13 2.96 -4.72
N SER A 48 9.84 3.23 -6.00
CA SER A 48 10.74 3.89 -6.95
C SER A 48 10.57 5.42 -7.03
N LYS A 49 9.80 6.04 -6.12
CA LYS A 49 9.70 7.49 -6.01
C LYS A 49 10.31 7.95 -4.69
N ALA A 50 11.61 8.22 -4.71
CA ALA A 50 12.31 9.04 -3.73
C ALA A 50 12.65 10.39 -4.38
#